data_AF-C0BEH6-F1
#
_entry.id   AF-C0BEH6-F1
#
_cell.length_a   1.000
_cell.length_b   1.000
_cell.length_c   1.000
_cell.angle_alpha   90.00
_cell.angle_beta   90.00
_cell.angle_gamma   90.00
#
_symmetry.space_group_name_H-M   'P 1'
#
loop_
_entity.id
_entity.type
_entity.pdbx_description
1 polymer ?
#
loop_
_entity_poly.entity_id
_entity_poly.type
_entity_poly.pdbx_seq_one_letter_code
_entity_poly.pdbx_strand_id
1 'polypeptide(L)'
;MDSKIIYKILRKPEYEEIILNKYGFLPNVSAFEYYSECRKLFEKMPIEESYEWVLKLLKKRTKIIKNEYKEIPYELKFLAYFMDLKSEDYEKIRCFLNQAYGGV
;
A
#
# COMPACT_ATOMS: atom_id res chain seq x y z
N MET A 1 -9.62 15.20 10.79
CA MET A 1 -9.76 14.40 9.55
C MET A 1 -11.17 13.83 9.52
N ASP A 2 -11.76 13.66 8.33
CA ASP A 2 -13.08 13.03 8.19
C ASP A 2 -12.92 11.51 7.99
N SER A 3 -13.48 10.71 8.91
CA SER A 3 -13.46 9.24 8.86
C SER A 3 -14.00 8.70 7.53
N LYS A 4 -14.93 9.43 6.90
CA LYS A 4 -15.50 9.11 5.58
C LYS A 4 -14.45 9.13 4.47
N ILE A 5 -13.52 10.07 4.53
CA ILE A 5 -12.45 10.21 3.54
C ILE A 5 -11.42 9.11 3.75
N ILE A 6 -11.06 8.84 5.01
CA ILE A 6 -10.12 7.77 5.37
C ILE A 6 -10.62 6.42 4.83
N TYR A 7 -11.89 6.11 5.06
CA TYR A 7 -12.50 4.86 4.58
C TYR A 7 -12.40 4.69 3.05
N LYS A 8 -12.62 5.77 2.28
CA LYS A 8 -12.54 5.74 0.81
C LYS A 8 -11.14 5.40 0.26
N ILE A 9 -10.09 5.57 1.06
CA ILE A 9 -8.71 5.26 0.64
C ILE A 9 -8.42 3.74 0.76
N LEU A 10 -9.17 3.05 1.61
CA LEU A 10 -8.99 1.62 1.89
C LEU A 10 -9.55 0.77 0.74
N ARG A 11 -8.79 -0.27 0.37
CA ARG A 11 -9.25 -1.31 -0.55
C ARG A 11 -10.11 -2.32 0.22
N LYS A 12 -10.97 -3.07 -0.50
CA LYS A 12 -11.84 -4.10 0.08
C LYS A 12 -11.19 -4.98 1.17
N PRO A 13 -10.09 -5.69 0.90
CA PRO A 13 -9.49 -6.56 1.90
C PRO A 13 -9.00 -5.82 3.15
N GLU A 14 -8.67 -4.53 3.03
CA GLU A 14 -8.07 -3.76 4.11
C GLU A 14 -9.12 -3.26 5.10
N TYR A 15 -10.24 -2.70 4.63
CA TYR A 15 -11.30 -2.33 5.55
C TYR A 15 -11.97 -3.56 6.15
N GLU A 16 -12.02 -4.68 5.43
CA GLU A 16 -12.47 -5.97 5.97
C GLU A 16 -11.57 -6.44 7.11
N GLU A 17 -10.24 -6.36 6.93
CA GLU A 17 -9.27 -6.67 7.99
C GLU A 17 -9.50 -5.80 9.23
N ILE A 18 -9.72 -4.49 9.07
CA ILE A 18 -9.98 -3.58 10.22
C ILE A 18 -11.27 -3.98 10.95
N ILE A 19 -12.36 -4.16 10.21
CA ILE A 19 -13.69 -4.45 10.79
C ILE A 19 -13.65 -5.81 11.48
N LEU A 20 -13.04 -6.82 10.86
CA LEU A 20 -12.90 -8.15 11.43
C LEU A 20 -12.04 -8.14 12.70
N ASN A 21 -10.93 -7.38 12.72
CA ASN A 21 -10.11 -7.23 13.93
C ASN A 21 -10.84 -6.52 15.07
N LYS A 22 -11.67 -5.52 14.76
CA LYS A 22 -12.37 -4.73 15.78
C LYS A 22 -13.64 -5.41 16.32
N TYR A 23 -14.45 -5.96 15.41
CA TYR A 23 -15.79 -6.46 15.72
C TYR A 23 -15.90 -7.99 15.68
N GLY A 24 -14.92 -8.69 15.09
CA GLY A 24 -14.93 -10.16 14.98
C GLY A 24 -15.84 -10.71 13.89
N PHE A 25 -16.53 -9.87 13.13
CA PHE A 25 -17.42 -10.29 12.04
C PHE A 25 -17.39 -9.29 10.88
N LEU A 26 -17.91 -9.73 9.74
CA LEU A 26 -18.20 -8.88 8.58
C LEU A 26 -19.72 -8.87 8.32
N PRO A 27 -20.28 -7.78 7.77
CA PRO A 27 -21.71 -7.68 7.48
C PRO A 27 -22.18 -8.83 6.57
N ASN A 28 -23.18 -9.59 7.01
CA ASN A 28 -23.84 -10.60 6.18
C ASN A 28 -25.04 -9.97 5.45
N VAL A 29 -24.74 -9.14 4.45
CA VAL A 29 -25.73 -8.40 3.64
C VAL A 29 -25.48 -8.61 2.15
N SER A 30 -26.39 -8.13 1.31
CA SER A 30 -26.23 -8.18 -0.14
C SER A 30 -24.95 -7.47 -0.60
N ALA A 31 -24.39 -7.88 -1.75
CA ALA A 31 -23.20 -7.24 -2.31
C ALA A 31 -23.40 -5.73 -2.57
N PHE A 32 -24.65 -5.32 -2.84
CA PHE A 32 -25.03 -3.93 -3.03
C PHE A 32 -24.89 -3.10 -1.75
N GLU A 33 -25.25 -3.66 -0.61
CA GLU A 33 -25.24 -2.97 0.70
C GLU A 33 -23.91 -3.13 1.45
N TYR A 34 -23.10 -4.11 1.07
CA TYR A 34 -21.91 -4.51 1.80
C TYR A 34 -20.93 -3.36 2.07
N TYR A 35 -20.67 -2.52 1.06
CA TYR A 35 -19.77 -1.38 1.20
C TYR A 35 -20.32 -0.34 2.19
N SER A 36 -21.62 -0.04 2.13
CA SER A 36 -22.25 0.91 3.06
C SER A 36 -22.30 0.39 4.49
N GLU A 37 -22.56 -0.91 4.69
CA GLU A 37 -22.61 -1.50 6.03
C GLU A 37 -21.21 -1.57 6.66
N CYS A 38 -20.20 -1.95 5.89
CA CYS A 38 -18.81 -1.90 6.34
C CYS A 38 -18.40 -0.48 6.73
N ARG A 39 -18.80 0.51 5.94
CA ARG A 39 -18.54 1.93 6.23
C ARG A 39 -19.20 2.37 7.53
N LYS A 40 -20.45 1.99 7.79
CA LYS A 40 -21.13 2.29 9.05
C LYS A 40 -20.40 1.69 10.25
N LEU A 41 -19.87 0.47 10.13
CA LEU A 41 -19.06 -0.15 11.19
C LEU A 41 -17.75 0.61 11.40
N PHE A 42 -17.07 1.00 10.34
CA PHE A 42 -15.84 1.79 10.44
C PHE A 42 -16.08 3.18 11.07
N GLU A 43 -17.16 3.86 10.70
CA GLU A 43 -17.53 5.18 11.24
C GLU A 43 -17.90 5.13 12.74
N LYS A 44 -18.28 3.95 13.27
CA LYS A 44 -18.52 3.74 14.71
C LYS A 44 -17.24 3.64 15.53
N MET A 45 -16.08 3.44 14.91
CA MET A 45 -14.80 3.36 15.61
C MET A 45 -14.29 4.75 16.01
N PRO A 46 -13.58 4.88 17.14
CA PRO A 46 -12.81 6.08 17.45
C PRO A 46 -11.85 6.43 16.31
N ILE A 47 -11.73 7.72 16.00
CA ILE A 47 -10.92 8.16 14.86
C ILE A 47 -9.42 7.89 15.09
N GLU A 48 -8.97 7.95 16.34
CA GLU A 48 -7.58 7.68 16.73
C GLU A 48 -7.20 6.23 16.43
N GLU A 49 -8.07 5.28 16.79
CA GLU A 49 -7.84 3.84 16.60
C GLU A 49 -7.92 3.47 15.11
N SER A 50 -8.95 3.94 14.42
CA SER A 50 -9.10 3.68 12.97
C SER A 50 -7.94 4.26 12.16
N TYR A 51 -7.43 5.44 12.54
CA TYR A 51 -6.28 6.05 11.90
C TYR A 51 -4.99 5.23 12.08
N GLU A 52 -4.74 4.69 13.27
CA GLU A 52 -3.57 3.84 13.51
C GLU A 52 -3.59 2.58 12.63
N TRP A 53 -4.76 1.93 12.52
CA TRP A 53 -4.97 0.78 11.64
C TRP A 53 -4.74 1.12 10.17
N VAL A 54 -5.30 2.22 9.70
CA VAL A 54 -5.10 2.70 8.33
C VAL A 54 -3.62 2.94 8.05
N LEU A 55 -2.89 3.58 8.96
CA LEU A 55 -1.45 3.81 8.79
C LEU A 55 -0.66 2.50 8.68
N LYS A 56 -0.99 1.49 9.49
CA LYS A 56 -0.36 0.16 9.40
C LYS A 56 -0.60 -0.48 8.02
N LEU A 57 -1.83 -0.43 7.52
CA LEU A 57 -2.20 -0.99 6.22
C LEU A 57 -1.56 -0.24 5.05
N LEU A 58 -1.55 1.09 5.09
CA LEU A 58 -0.90 1.91 4.07
C LEU A 58 0.62 1.66 4.02
N LYS A 59 1.26 1.46 5.17
CA LYS A 59 2.67 1.04 5.23
C LYS A 59 2.90 -0.32 4.58
N LYS A 60 2.02 -1.31 4.82
CA LYS A 60 2.09 -2.63 4.16
C LYS A 60 1.99 -2.55 2.63
N ARG A 61 1.25 -1.57 2.07
CA ARG A 61 1.20 -1.35 0.60
C ARG A 61 2.54 -0.94 0.01
N THR A 62 3.41 -0.31 0.80
CA THR A 62 4.67 0.22 0.32
C THR A 62 5.68 -0.92 0.24
N LYS A 63 5.80 -1.54 -0.94
CA LYS A 63 6.81 -2.56 -1.24
C LYS A 63 8.22 -2.00 -1.46
N ILE A 64 8.38 -0.67 -1.49
CA ILE A 64 9.64 -0.04 -1.89
C ILE A 64 10.76 -0.54 -0.97
N ILE A 65 11.68 -1.31 -1.55
CA ILE A 65 12.90 -1.74 -0.90
C ILE A 65 13.80 -0.51 -0.85
N LYS A 66 13.61 0.25 0.24
CA LYS A 66 14.13 1.61 0.42
C LYS A 66 15.65 1.69 0.32
N ASN A 67 16.35 0.56 0.43
CA ASN A 67 17.80 0.51 0.28
C ASN A 67 18.19 0.38 -1.20
N GLU A 68 17.66 -0.59 -1.94
CA GLU A 68 17.97 -0.77 -3.38
C GLU A 68 17.55 0.44 -4.22
N TYR A 69 16.40 1.05 -3.90
CA TYR A 69 15.94 2.27 -4.58
C TYR A 69 16.87 3.48 -4.38
N LYS A 70 17.65 3.54 -3.28
CA LYS A 70 18.61 4.64 -3.06
C LYS A 70 19.80 4.55 -4.01
N GLU A 71 20.17 3.34 -4.42
CA GLU A 71 21.31 3.08 -5.30
C GLU A 71 20.99 3.42 -6.77
N ILE A 72 19.71 3.56 -7.12
CA ILE A 72 19.29 3.98 -8.45
C ILE A 72 19.74 5.43 -8.72
N PRO A 73 20.43 5.69 -9.85
CA PRO A 73 20.77 7.04 -10.30
C PRO A 73 19.55 7.96 -10.37
N TYR A 74 19.74 9.25 -10.11
CA TYR A 74 18.62 10.19 -10.00
C TYR A 74 17.72 10.20 -11.24
N GLU A 75 18.33 10.13 -12.42
CA GLU A 75 17.70 10.11 -13.74
C GLU A 75 16.77 8.91 -13.92
N LEU A 76 17.07 7.79 -13.27
CA LEU A 76 16.32 6.53 -13.36
C LEU A 76 15.33 6.35 -12.20
N LYS A 77 15.36 7.19 -11.16
CA LYS A 77 14.49 7.07 -9.99
C LYS A 77 13.01 7.12 -10.34
N PHE A 78 12.63 8.02 -11.24
CA PHE A 78 11.24 8.12 -11.71
C PHE A 78 10.79 6.80 -12.32
N LEU A 79 11.58 6.23 -13.24
CA LEU A 79 11.28 4.95 -13.88
C LEU A 79 11.20 3.82 -12.84
N ALA A 80 12.22 3.69 -11.99
CA ALA A 80 12.28 2.67 -10.96
C ALA A 80 11.08 2.72 -9.99
N TYR A 81 10.58 3.92 -9.69
CA TYR A 81 9.42 4.12 -8.82
C TYR A 81 8.13 3.55 -9.42
N PHE A 82 7.93 3.70 -10.74
CA PHE A 82 6.71 3.24 -11.42
C PHE A 82 6.75 1.80 -11.89
N MET A 83 7.94 1.19 -11.99
CA MET A 83 8.11 -0.14 -12.57
C MET A 83 7.82 -1.32 -11.60
N ASP A 84 7.44 -1.08 -10.34
CA ASP A 84 7.23 -2.09 -9.28
C ASP A 84 8.35 -3.15 -9.24
N LEU A 85 9.60 -2.66 -9.32
CA LEU A 85 10.81 -3.50 -9.41
C LEU A 85 10.97 -4.40 -8.19
N LYS A 86 11.36 -5.66 -8.43
CA LYS A 86 11.75 -6.61 -7.38
C LYS A 86 13.26 -6.52 -7.13
N SER A 87 13.74 -7.11 -6.02
CA SER A 87 15.18 -7.16 -5.72
C SER A 87 16.02 -7.73 -6.86
N GLU A 88 15.52 -8.77 -7.52
CA GLU A 88 16.16 -9.37 -8.69
C GLU A 88 16.35 -8.37 -9.85
N ASP A 89 15.44 -7.41 -10.01
CA ASP A 89 15.51 -6.39 -11.05
C ASP A 89 16.50 -5.28 -10.67
N TYR A 90 16.58 -4.92 -9.39
CA TYR A 90 17.62 -4.01 -8.89
C TYR A 90 19.03 -4.57 -9.13
N GLU A 91 19.24 -5.87 -8.90
CA GLU A 91 20.52 -6.53 -9.19
C GLU A 91 20.87 -6.51 -10.69
N LYS A 92 19.90 -6.74 -11.58
CA LYS A 92 20.11 -6.63 -13.03
C LYS A 92 20.47 -5.21 -13.44
N ILE A 93 19.77 -4.20 -12.90
CA ILE A 93 20.06 -2.79 -13.18
C ILE A 93 21.46 -2.44 -12.69
N ARG A 94 21.84 -2.87 -11.49
CA ARG A 94 23.18 -2.67 -10.93
C ARG A 94 24.26 -3.31 -11.81
N CYS A 95 24.04 -4.54 -12.27
CA CYS A 95 24.95 -5.21 -13.21
C CYS A 95 25.09 -4.41 -14.52
N PHE A 96 23.96 -3.98 -15.09
CA PHE A 96 23.93 -3.21 -16.34
C PHE A 96 24.66 -1.86 -16.21
N LEU A 97 24.43 -1.11 -15.13
CA LEU A 97 25.06 0.19 -14.90
C LEU A 97 26.57 0.11 -14.65
N ASN A 98 27.07 -1.01 -14.12
CA ASN A 98 28.49 -1.22 -13.87
C ASN A 98 29.24 -1.86 -15.05
N GLN A 99 28.54 -2.20 -16.15
CA GLN A 99 29.20 -2.66 -17.37
C GLN A 99 29.91 -1.49 -18.05
N ALA A 100 31.21 -1.65 -18.29
CA ALA A 100 31.97 -0.68 -19.06
C ALA A 100 31.59 -0.80 -20.55
N TYR A 101 30.75 0.13 -21.02
CA TYR A 101 30.49 0.31 -22.45
C TYR A 101 31.44 1.37 -23.00
N GLY A 102 32.65 0.94 -23.35
CA GLY A 102 33.60 1.72 -24.13
C GLY A 102 33.81 1.02 -25.47
N GLY A 103 33.45 1.68 -26.56
CA GLY A 103 33.89 1.26 -27.89
C GLY A 103 35.42 1.25 -27.94
N VAL A 104 35.98 0.12 -28.39
CA VAL A 104 37.35 0.05 -28.90
C VAL A 104 37.50 0.90 -30.15
#